data_AF-A0A2N1TVL7-F1
#
_entry.id   AF-A0A2N1TVL7-F1
#
_cell.length_a   1.000
_cell.length_b   1.000
_cell.length_c   1.000
_cell.angle_alpha   90.00
_cell.angle_beta   90.00
_cell.angle_gamma   90.00
#
_symmetry.space_group_name_H-M   'P 1'
#
loop_
_entity.id
_entity.type
_entity.pdbx_description
1 polymer ?
#
loop_
_entity_poly.entity_id
_entity_poly.type
_entity_poly.pdbx_seq_one_letter_code
_entity_poly.pdbx_strand_id
1 'polypeptide(L)'
;MTIRYNPHRIEKQARKWPVSLYREKLEDDIKLRINMLWKTSEHAWIDPFACRYSVRNELQSEYGTDAVRFAQISAQQANCAEALLESSFKWLARLDYLMNTSEQAAFDPIPWLETALQTYDHATTRNNCYAGLALLRKALRLAQPGKNLEPRQRDLVISVVYPYAPLWAIFNLSSEFLFPKAVPDIVRSFSELVCVKFSLPEGGWHWRVFARENYEADPLAELLKIKWVKKAADGKIVRLESHENRLKICFA
;
A
#
# COMPACT_ATOMS: atom_id res chain seq x y z
N MET A 1 -21.17 14.55 15.74
CA MET A 1 -21.54 13.24 15.17
C MET A 1 -20.27 12.58 14.64
N THR A 2 -19.84 11.46 15.23
CA THR A 2 -18.75 10.66 14.68
C THR A 2 -19.23 10.01 13.39
N ILE A 3 -18.71 10.46 12.25
CA ILE A 3 -19.02 9.83 10.96
C ILE A 3 -18.43 8.42 11.02
N ARG A 4 -19.30 7.41 11.15
CA ARG A 4 -18.90 6.01 11.03
C ARG A 4 -18.69 5.70 9.55
N TYR A 5 -17.66 4.91 9.24
CA TYR A 5 -17.46 4.33 7.92
C TYR A 5 -18.77 3.74 7.41
N ASN A 6 -19.24 4.22 6.26
CA ASN A 6 -20.48 3.80 5.64
C ASN A 6 -20.20 3.49 4.16
N PRO A 7 -20.03 2.20 3.79
CA PRO A 7 -19.73 1.83 2.42
C PRO A 7 -20.82 2.24 1.45
N HIS A 8 -22.11 2.20 1.83
CA HIS A 8 -23.23 2.56 0.96
C HIS A 8 -23.21 4.02 0.54
N ARG A 9 -22.82 4.92 1.47
CA ARG A 9 -22.67 6.35 1.17
C ARG A 9 -21.59 6.55 0.10
N ILE A 10 -20.45 5.88 0.27
CA ILE A 10 -19.31 5.99 -0.65
C ILE A 10 -19.70 5.43 -2.02
N GLU A 11 -20.29 4.24 -2.07
CA GLU A 11 -20.70 3.60 -3.32
C GLU A 11 -21.75 4.40 -4.09
N LYS A 12 -22.73 4.99 -3.38
CA LYS A 12 -23.75 5.85 -4.01
C LYS A 12 -23.14 7.05 -4.72
N GLN A 13 -22.07 7.62 -4.17
CA GLN A 13 -21.33 8.68 -4.84
C GLN A 13 -20.51 8.14 -6.02
N ALA A 14 -19.86 6.98 -5.83
CA ALA A 14 -19.00 6.38 -6.84
C ALA A 14 -19.73 5.92 -8.11
N ARG A 15 -21.00 5.54 -8.01
CA ARG A 15 -21.84 5.23 -9.19
C ARG A 15 -22.02 6.40 -10.16
N LYS A 16 -21.65 7.62 -9.75
CA LYS A 16 -21.68 8.83 -10.59
C LYS A 16 -20.33 9.20 -11.18
N TRP A 17 -19.26 8.49 -10.81
CA TRP A 17 -17.92 8.80 -11.34
C TRP A 17 -17.85 8.44 -12.82
N PRO A 18 -17.15 9.24 -13.64
CA PRO A 18 -16.92 8.88 -15.03
C PRO A 18 -16.11 7.59 -15.04
N VAL A 19 -16.49 6.59 -15.83
CA VAL A 19 -15.76 5.32 -15.94
C VAL A 19 -15.11 5.25 -17.31
N SER A 20 -13.81 4.96 -17.35
CA SER A 20 -13.03 4.91 -18.59
C SER A 20 -12.47 3.52 -18.88
N LEU A 21 -12.15 2.76 -17.83
CA LEU A 21 -11.58 1.42 -17.93
C LEU A 21 -12.26 0.48 -16.93
N TYR A 22 -12.19 -0.81 -17.21
CA TYR A 22 -12.63 -1.84 -16.27
C TYR A 22 -11.74 -3.09 -16.36
N ARG A 23 -11.79 -3.90 -15.30
CA ARG A 23 -11.16 -5.21 -15.20
C ARG A 23 -12.12 -6.15 -14.47
N GLU A 24 -12.37 -7.31 -15.05
CA GLU A 24 -13.26 -8.31 -14.44
C GLU A 24 -12.56 -9.12 -13.33
N LYS A 25 -11.23 -9.28 -13.43
CA LYS A 25 -10.42 -9.99 -12.45
C LYS A 25 -9.80 -9.01 -11.46
N LEU A 26 -9.99 -9.27 -10.17
CA LEU A 26 -9.51 -8.41 -9.09
C LEU A 26 -7.99 -8.21 -9.09
N GLU A 27 -7.20 -9.26 -9.37
CA GLU A 27 -5.74 -9.15 -9.43
C GLU A 27 -5.27 -8.22 -10.56
N ASP A 28 -5.95 -8.28 -11.72
CA ASP A 28 -5.63 -7.44 -12.87
C ASP A 28 -6.04 -5.97 -12.62
N ASP A 29 -7.17 -5.77 -11.93
CA ASP A 29 -7.60 -4.44 -11.46
C ASP A 29 -6.57 -3.82 -10.48
N ILE A 30 -6.12 -4.59 -9.50
CA ILE A 30 -5.09 -4.15 -8.53
C ILE A 30 -3.79 -3.78 -9.24
N LYS A 31 -3.30 -4.64 -10.15
CA LYS A 31 -2.08 -4.37 -10.91
C LYS A 31 -2.21 -3.12 -11.77
N LEU A 32 -3.36 -2.92 -12.41
CA LEU A 32 -3.61 -1.73 -13.21
C LEU A 32 -3.56 -0.46 -12.34
N ARG A 33 -4.23 -0.47 -11.18
CA ARG A 33 -4.18 0.65 -10.22
C ARG A 33 -2.77 0.90 -9.72
N ILE A 34 -2.00 -0.14 -9.42
CA ILE A 34 -0.58 -0.03 -9.05
C ILE A 34 0.23 0.59 -10.20
N ASN A 35 0.05 0.14 -11.44
CA ASN A 35 0.76 0.67 -12.60
C ASN A 35 0.45 2.17 -12.83
N MET A 36 -0.80 2.60 -12.62
CA MET A 36 -1.15 4.02 -12.65
C MET A 36 -0.37 4.80 -11.60
N LEU A 37 -0.38 4.35 -10.34
CA LEU A 37 0.36 4.98 -9.25
C LEU A 37 1.87 5.03 -9.50
N TRP A 38 2.40 4.12 -10.29
CA TRP A 38 3.82 4.08 -10.66
C TRP A 38 4.15 4.80 -11.98
N LYS A 39 3.17 5.46 -12.60
CA LYS A 39 3.30 6.13 -13.90
C LYS A 39 3.77 5.19 -15.02
N THR A 40 3.50 3.89 -14.90
CA THR A 40 3.75 2.91 -15.97
C THR A 40 2.52 2.72 -16.86
N SER A 41 1.38 3.28 -16.47
CA SER A 41 0.19 3.43 -17.30
C SER A 41 -0.47 4.79 -17.04
N GLU A 42 -1.28 5.27 -17.99
CA GLU A 42 -2.04 6.51 -17.83
C GLU A 42 -3.05 6.41 -16.69
N HIS A 43 -3.27 7.52 -15.98
CA HIS A 43 -4.33 7.60 -14.98
C HIS A 43 -5.69 7.69 -15.66
N ALA A 44 -6.60 6.83 -15.25
CA ALA A 44 -7.95 6.78 -15.74
C ALA A 44 -8.90 6.36 -14.62
N TRP A 45 -10.18 6.67 -14.77
CA TRP A 45 -11.19 6.18 -13.85
C TRP A 45 -11.49 4.71 -14.15
N ILE A 46 -11.24 3.86 -13.17
CA ILE A 46 -11.49 2.42 -13.27
C ILE A 46 -12.72 2.05 -12.48
N ASP A 47 -13.67 1.39 -13.14
CA ASP A 47 -14.89 0.88 -12.51
C ASP A 47 -14.55 -0.03 -11.31
N PRO A 48 -14.84 0.40 -10.07
CA PRO A 48 -14.57 -0.42 -8.89
C PRO A 48 -15.55 -1.60 -8.75
N PHE A 49 -16.67 -1.58 -9.47
CA PHE A 49 -17.76 -2.57 -9.39
C PHE A 49 -17.67 -3.67 -10.46
N ALA A 50 -16.82 -3.51 -11.47
CA ALA A 50 -16.73 -4.44 -12.60
C ALA A 50 -16.08 -5.79 -12.25
N CYS A 51 -15.35 -5.88 -11.13
CA CYS A 51 -14.71 -7.12 -10.71
C CYS A 51 -15.77 -8.17 -10.30
N ARG A 52 -15.54 -9.41 -10.71
CA ARG A 52 -16.35 -10.56 -10.28
C ARG A 52 -15.82 -11.07 -8.95
N TYR A 53 -16.70 -11.20 -7.96
CA TYR A 53 -16.36 -11.67 -6.61
C TYR A 53 -17.02 -13.02 -6.34
N SER A 54 -16.34 -13.89 -5.58
CA SER A 54 -16.92 -15.16 -5.11
C SER A 54 -17.63 -14.97 -3.76
N VAL A 55 -18.38 -13.88 -3.62
CA VAL A 55 -19.14 -13.49 -2.44
C VAL A 55 -20.58 -13.24 -2.86
N ARG A 56 -21.56 -13.72 -2.09
CA ARG A 56 -22.97 -13.48 -2.35
C ARG A 56 -23.31 -11.99 -2.45
N ASN A 57 -24.20 -11.64 -3.37
CA ASN A 57 -24.58 -10.25 -3.64
C ASN A 57 -25.18 -9.55 -2.42
N GLU A 58 -25.91 -10.28 -1.57
CA GLU A 58 -26.49 -9.75 -0.33
C GLU A 58 -25.39 -9.31 0.63
N LEU A 59 -24.36 -10.13 0.80
CA LEU A 59 -23.21 -9.81 1.65
C LEU A 59 -22.33 -8.72 1.05
N GLN A 60 -22.14 -8.71 -0.27
CA GLN A 60 -21.46 -7.60 -0.94
C GLN A 60 -22.21 -6.29 -0.71
N SER A 61 -23.54 -6.31 -0.78
CA SER A 61 -24.38 -5.13 -0.53
C SER A 61 -24.28 -4.69 0.93
N GLU A 62 -24.18 -5.61 1.89
CA GLU A 62 -24.04 -5.30 3.32
C GLU A 62 -22.67 -4.68 3.66
N TYR A 63 -21.59 -5.34 3.26
CA TYR A 63 -20.22 -4.99 3.66
C TYR A 63 -19.54 -3.96 2.75
N GLY A 64 -20.02 -3.81 1.52
CA GLY A 64 -19.45 -2.93 0.51
C GLY A 64 -18.29 -3.55 -0.27
N THR A 65 -18.06 -3.00 -1.46
CA THR A 65 -17.14 -3.50 -2.47
C THR A 65 -15.69 -3.52 -1.98
N ASP A 66 -15.23 -2.49 -1.26
CA ASP A 66 -13.85 -2.48 -0.74
C ASP A 66 -13.59 -3.59 0.29
N ALA A 67 -14.56 -3.87 1.17
CA ALA A 67 -14.44 -4.96 2.14
C ALA A 67 -14.43 -6.32 1.44
N VAL A 68 -15.26 -6.51 0.41
CA VAL A 68 -15.26 -7.71 -0.44
C VAL A 68 -13.91 -7.89 -1.14
N ARG A 69 -13.33 -6.83 -1.70
CA ARG A 69 -12.00 -6.87 -2.33
C ARG A 69 -10.93 -7.33 -1.33
N PHE A 70 -10.90 -6.75 -0.14
CA PHE A 70 -9.98 -7.16 0.93
C PHE A 70 -10.16 -8.63 1.31
N ALA A 71 -11.41 -9.06 1.47
CA ALA A 71 -11.74 -10.42 1.87
C ALA A 71 -11.33 -11.43 0.79
N GLN A 72 -11.64 -11.17 -0.48
CA GLN A 72 -11.27 -12.00 -1.62
C GLN A 72 -9.76 -12.21 -1.72
N ILE A 73 -8.97 -11.13 -1.62
CA ILE A 73 -7.51 -11.22 -1.68
C ILE A 73 -6.96 -11.97 -0.46
N SER A 74 -7.55 -11.74 0.71
CA SER A 74 -7.16 -12.42 1.95
C SER A 74 -7.47 -13.91 1.93
N ALA A 75 -8.51 -14.33 1.21
CA ALA A 75 -8.98 -15.70 1.17
C ALA A 75 -7.97 -16.63 0.46
N GLN A 76 -7.23 -16.09 -0.51
CA GLN A 76 -6.35 -16.85 -1.39
C GLN A 76 -7.09 -18.08 -1.96
N GLN A 77 -6.42 -19.23 -2.09
CA GLN A 77 -7.02 -20.50 -2.52
C GLN A 77 -7.60 -21.33 -1.36
N ALA A 78 -7.42 -20.90 -0.11
CA ALA A 78 -7.60 -21.78 1.06
C ALA A 78 -8.82 -21.48 1.92
N ASN A 79 -9.32 -20.24 1.90
CA ASN A 79 -10.44 -19.81 2.74
C ASN A 79 -11.62 -19.33 1.89
N CYS A 80 -12.83 -19.38 2.45
CA CYS A 80 -13.98 -18.71 1.87
C CYS A 80 -13.86 -17.19 2.11
N ALA A 81 -13.96 -16.38 1.04
CA ALA A 81 -13.91 -14.93 1.15
C ALA A 81 -14.99 -14.37 2.07
N GLU A 82 -16.19 -14.97 2.10
CA GLU A 82 -17.29 -14.53 2.98
C GLU A 82 -16.89 -14.56 4.47
N ALA A 83 -16.12 -15.56 4.90
CA ALA A 83 -15.67 -15.69 6.29
C ALA A 83 -14.71 -14.56 6.73
N LEU A 84 -14.13 -13.83 5.77
CA LEU A 84 -13.17 -12.76 6.03
C LEU A 84 -13.78 -11.36 5.89
N LEU A 85 -15.06 -11.24 5.51
CA LEU A 85 -15.75 -9.96 5.30
C LEU A 85 -15.76 -9.10 6.56
N GLU A 86 -16.20 -9.66 7.69
CA GLU A 86 -16.30 -8.93 8.96
C GLU A 86 -14.95 -8.35 9.39
N SER A 87 -13.89 -9.15 9.30
CA SER A 87 -12.53 -8.70 9.64
C SER A 87 -12.01 -7.62 8.68
N SER A 88 -12.37 -7.72 7.40
CA SER A 88 -11.97 -6.77 6.36
C SER A 88 -12.70 -5.43 6.51
N PHE A 89 -14.00 -5.49 6.78
CA PHE A 89 -14.83 -4.33 7.09
C PHE A 89 -14.35 -3.61 8.35
N LYS A 90 -14.10 -4.34 9.45
CA LYS A 90 -13.55 -3.76 10.68
C LYS A 90 -12.21 -3.09 10.47
N TRP A 91 -11.35 -3.65 9.61
CA TRP A 91 -10.08 -3.02 9.26
C TRP A 91 -10.29 -1.69 8.52
N LEU A 92 -11.17 -1.65 7.51
CA LEU A 92 -11.49 -0.43 6.76
C LEU A 92 -12.16 0.63 7.65
N ALA A 93 -13.11 0.22 8.50
CA ALA A 93 -13.77 1.11 9.46
C ALA A 93 -12.76 1.70 10.47
N ARG A 94 -11.78 0.90 10.91
CA ARG A 94 -10.70 1.38 11.78
C ARG A 94 -9.81 2.39 11.04
N LEU A 95 -9.40 2.10 9.81
CA LEU A 95 -8.60 3.03 9.01
C LEU A 95 -9.33 4.35 8.81
N ASP A 96 -10.62 4.31 8.46
CA ASP A 96 -11.47 5.48 8.26
C ASP A 96 -11.60 6.32 9.54
N TYR A 97 -11.85 5.67 10.68
CA TYR A 97 -11.91 6.33 11.98
C TYR A 97 -10.58 7.01 12.34
N LEU A 98 -9.45 6.31 12.14
CA LEU A 98 -8.12 6.83 12.42
C LEU A 98 -7.81 8.07 11.57
N MET A 99 -8.05 8.00 10.26
CA MET A 99 -7.78 9.06 9.29
C MET A 99 -8.67 10.30 9.44
N ASN A 100 -9.89 10.15 9.97
CA ASN A 100 -10.89 11.22 9.94
C ASN A 100 -11.34 11.69 11.33
N THR A 101 -11.07 10.93 12.39
CA THR A 101 -11.56 11.24 13.75
C THR A 101 -10.49 11.20 14.83
N SER A 102 -9.56 10.25 14.79
CA SER A 102 -8.56 10.08 15.85
C SER A 102 -7.44 11.11 15.74
N GLU A 103 -7.09 11.80 16.82
CA GLU A 103 -5.81 12.51 16.88
C GLU A 103 -4.68 11.52 17.14
N GLN A 104 -3.53 11.75 16.51
CA GLN A 104 -2.29 11.01 16.77
C GLN A 104 -1.15 12.01 16.96
N ALA A 105 -0.26 11.73 17.91
CA ALA A 105 0.81 12.65 18.29
C ALA A 105 1.87 12.81 17.20
N ALA A 106 2.28 11.71 16.57
CA ALA A 106 3.24 11.70 15.47
C ALA A 106 2.94 10.55 14.51
N PHE A 107 3.07 10.80 13.21
CA PHE A 107 2.91 9.81 12.16
C PHE A 107 4.27 9.42 11.58
N ASP A 108 4.57 8.12 11.55
CA ASP A 108 5.76 7.58 10.88
C ASP A 108 5.41 7.17 9.44
N PRO A 109 5.94 7.85 8.40
CA PRO A 109 5.68 7.50 7.01
C PRO A 109 6.42 6.23 6.54
N ILE A 110 7.46 5.76 7.26
CA ILE A 110 8.35 4.68 6.80
C ILE A 110 7.58 3.39 6.49
N PRO A 111 6.72 2.84 7.39
CA PRO A 111 6.01 1.59 7.09
C PRO A 111 5.08 1.68 5.88
N TRP A 112 4.52 2.86 5.61
CA TRP A 112 3.63 3.11 4.48
C TRP A 112 4.40 3.24 3.17
N LEU A 113 5.53 3.96 3.15
CA LEU A 113 6.42 4.03 1.99
C LEU A 113 6.98 2.65 1.62
N GLU A 114 7.48 1.89 2.60
CA GLU A 114 7.93 0.52 2.37
C GLU A 114 6.82 -0.35 1.79
N THR A 115 5.59 -0.20 2.29
CA THR A 115 4.42 -0.92 1.75
C THR A 115 4.15 -0.55 0.30
N ALA A 116 4.21 0.74 -0.06
CA ALA A 116 4.03 1.20 -1.44
C ALA A 116 5.03 0.53 -2.40
N LEU A 117 6.31 0.56 -1.99
CA LEU A 117 7.44 0.05 -2.76
C LEU A 117 7.41 -1.48 -2.91
N GLN A 118 7.20 -2.20 -1.81
CA GLN A 118 7.15 -3.65 -1.82
C GLN A 118 5.89 -4.18 -2.50
N THR A 119 4.75 -3.50 -2.36
CA THR A 119 3.50 -3.88 -3.03
C THR A 119 3.66 -3.89 -4.54
N TYR A 120 4.36 -2.91 -5.12
CA TYR A 120 4.68 -2.90 -6.54
C TYR A 120 5.39 -4.19 -6.96
N ASP A 121 6.55 -4.47 -6.36
CA ASP A 121 7.33 -5.68 -6.69
C ASP A 121 6.52 -6.97 -6.48
N HIS A 122 5.75 -7.07 -5.39
CA HIS A 122 4.96 -8.26 -5.10
C HIS A 122 3.81 -8.46 -6.10
N ALA A 123 3.03 -7.43 -6.40
CA ALA A 123 1.86 -7.55 -7.25
C ALA A 123 2.23 -7.62 -8.74
N THR A 124 3.17 -6.79 -9.21
CA THR A 124 3.49 -6.67 -10.64
C THR A 124 4.54 -7.69 -11.08
N THR A 125 5.56 -7.96 -10.25
CA THR A 125 6.67 -8.85 -10.64
C THR A 125 6.46 -10.28 -10.17
N ARG A 126 5.85 -10.47 -8.98
CA ARG A 126 5.68 -11.80 -8.37
C ARG A 126 4.25 -12.33 -8.41
N ASN A 127 3.33 -11.59 -9.03
CA ASN A 127 1.91 -11.91 -9.11
C ASN A 127 1.28 -12.29 -7.74
N ASN A 128 1.63 -11.55 -6.69
CA ASN A 128 1.19 -11.84 -5.32
C ASN A 128 0.59 -10.60 -4.65
N CYS A 129 -0.67 -10.31 -4.95
CA CYS A 129 -1.42 -9.21 -4.34
C CYS A 129 -1.66 -9.40 -2.83
N TYR A 130 -1.72 -10.66 -2.36
CA TYR A 130 -1.87 -10.95 -0.93
C TYR A 130 -0.70 -10.43 -0.11
N ALA A 131 0.54 -10.61 -0.59
CA ALA A 131 1.72 -10.10 0.11
C ALA A 131 1.67 -8.57 0.27
N GLY A 132 1.23 -7.84 -0.76
CA GLY A 132 1.02 -6.40 -0.67
C GLY A 132 -0.08 -6.02 0.33
N LEU A 133 -1.22 -6.72 0.33
CA LEU A 133 -2.29 -6.49 1.31
C LEU A 133 -1.84 -6.79 2.75
N ALA A 134 -1.03 -7.83 2.96
CA ALA A 134 -0.47 -8.14 4.27
C ALA A 134 0.47 -7.04 4.77
N LEU A 135 1.28 -6.45 3.88
CA LEU A 135 2.11 -5.29 4.20
C LEU A 135 1.26 -4.05 4.53
N LEU A 136 0.19 -3.80 3.78
CA LEU A 136 -0.76 -2.72 4.07
C LEU A 136 -1.36 -2.85 5.48
N ARG A 137 -1.84 -4.05 5.83
CA ARG A 137 -2.36 -4.31 7.19
C ARG A 137 -1.29 -4.11 8.26
N LYS A 138 -0.04 -4.50 7.98
CA LYS A 138 1.09 -4.30 8.87
C LYS A 138 1.44 -2.81 9.04
N ALA A 139 1.41 -2.02 7.97
CA ALA A 139 1.68 -0.58 8.02
C ALA A 139 0.71 0.13 8.97
N LEU A 140 -0.60 -0.14 8.85
CA LEU A 140 -1.60 0.43 9.76
C LEU A 140 -1.32 0.09 11.24
N ARG A 141 -0.83 -1.12 11.53
CA ARG A 141 -0.49 -1.52 12.91
C ARG A 141 0.75 -0.80 13.44
N LEU A 142 1.76 -0.59 12.59
CA LEU A 142 3.04 0.00 12.98
C LEU A 142 3.00 1.53 13.05
N ALA A 143 2.28 2.16 12.13
CA ALA A 143 2.15 3.61 12.01
C ALA A 143 0.70 3.96 11.73
N GLN A 144 -0.07 4.19 12.79
CA GLN A 144 -1.49 4.55 12.66
C GLN A 144 -1.61 6.00 12.16
N PRO A 145 -2.38 6.26 11.10
CA PRO A 145 -2.66 7.63 10.69
C PRO A 145 -3.57 8.32 11.71
N GLY A 146 -3.53 9.65 11.73
CA GLY A 146 -4.45 10.49 12.51
C GLY A 146 -5.24 11.45 11.62
N LYS A 147 -6.19 12.17 12.20
CA LYS A 147 -6.96 13.22 11.51
C LYS A 147 -6.11 14.44 11.15
N ASN A 148 -4.99 14.62 11.85
CA ASN A 148 -4.06 15.73 11.75
C ASN A 148 -2.86 15.45 10.83
N LEU A 149 -2.97 14.46 9.93
CA LEU A 149 -1.92 14.19 8.94
C LEU A 149 -1.67 15.43 8.07
N GLU A 150 -0.39 15.70 7.80
CA GLU A 150 0.00 16.64 6.76
C GLU A 150 -0.51 16.16 5.38
N PRO A 151 -0.75 17.07 4.42
CA PRO A 151 -1.23 16.69 3.09
C PRO A 151 -0.41 15.58 2.41
N ARG A 152 0.93 15.66 2.46
CA ARG A 152 1.81 14.63 1.88
C ARG A 152 1.68 13.26 2.55
N GLN A 153 1.41 13.22 3.85
CA GLN A 153 1.22 11.98 4.61
C GLN A 153 -0.16 11.38 4.32
N ARG A 154 -1.18 12.22 4.18
CA ARG A 154 -2.53 11.81 3.74
C ARG A 154 -2.48 11.21 2.33
N ASP A 155 -1.79 11.88 1.40
CA ASP A 155 -1.57 11.39 0.03
C ASP A 155 -0.89 10.02 0.02
N LEU A 156 0.12 9.83 0.88
CA LEU A 156 0.80 8.54 1.05
C LEU A 156 -0.17 7.43 1.45
N VAL A 157 -0.94 7.61 2.52
CA VAL A 157 -1.88 6.60 3.01
C VAL A 157 -2.93 6.27 1.94
N ILE A 158 -3.54 7.29 1.33
CA ILE A 158 -4.56 7.12 0.30
C ILE A 158 -4.02 6.34 -0.88
N SER A 159 -2.83 6.71 -1.37
CA SER A 159 -2.24 6.09 -2.56
C SER A 159 -1.83 4.64 -2.29
N VAL A 160 -1.37 4.31 -1.09
CA VAL A 160 -1.03 2.93 -0.71
C VAL A 160 -2.29 2.05 -0.57
N VAL A 161 -3.40 2.61 -0.12
CA VAL A 161 -4.68 1.90 0.05
C VAL A 161 -5.43 1.73 -1.27
N TYR A 162 -5.32 2.69 -2.18
CA TYR A 162 -6.08 2.78 -3.42
C TYR A 162 -6.18 1.49 -4.26
N PRO A 163 -5.10 0.71 -4.47
CA PRO A 163 -5.23 -0.52 -5.25
C PRO A 163 -6.21 -1.53 -4.65
N TYR A 164 -6.34 -1.54 -3.31
CA TYR A 164 -7.12 -2.52 -2.59
C TYR A 164 -8.53 -2.03 -2.24
N ALA A 165 -8.64 -0.76 -1.83
CA ALA A 165 -9.91 -0.11 -1.48
C ALA A 165 -10.07 1.22 -2.25
N PRO A 166 -10.33 1.14 -3.58
CA PRO A 166 -10.37 2.32 -4.44
C PRO A 166 -11.49 3.28 -4.07
N LEU A 167 -12.63 2.78 -3.60
CA LEU A 167 -13.78 3.62 -3.24
C LEU A 167 -13.46 4.49 -2.02
N TRP A 168 -12.95 3.87 -0.95
CA TRP A 168 -12.50 4.56 0.25
C TRP A 168 -11.39 5.56 -0.06
N ALA A 169 -10.40 5.16 -0.86
CA ALA A 169 -9.27 6.02 -1.21
C ALA A 169 -9.74 7.28 -1.96
N ILE A 170 -10.56 7.12 -3.00
CA ILE A 170 -11.07 8.26 -3.78
C ILE A 170 -11.97 9.15 -2.92
N PHE A 171 -12.83 8.56 -2.08
CA PHE A 171 -13.68 9.32 -1.17
C PHE A 171 -12.91 10.19 -0.16
N ASN A 172 -11.68 9.79 0.17
CA ASN A 172 -10.82 10.51 1.10
C ASN A 172 -9.82 11.46 0.43
N LEU A 173 -9.80 11.54 -0.91
CA LEU A 173 -8.97 12.49 -1.65
C LEU A 173 -9.35 13.94 -1.32
N SER A 174 -8.37 14.83 -1.38
CA SER A 174 -8.65 16.26 -1.41
C SER A 174 -9.45 16.61 -2.66
N SER A 175 -10.35 17.60 -2.56
CA SER A 175 -11.17 18.07 -3.69
C SER A 175 -10.36 18.60 -4.87
N GLU A 176 -9.09 18.92 -4.66
CA GLU A 176 -8.17 19.40 -5.69
C GLU A 176 -7.64 18.27 -6.60
N PHE A 177 -7.77 17.02 -6.18
CA PHE A 177 -7.25 15.86 -6.92
C PHE A 177 -8.36 15.00 -7.47
N LEU A 178 -8.22 14.65 -8.76
CA LEU A 178 -9.08 13.65 -9.41
C LEU A 178 -8.62 12.22 -9.12
N PHE A 179 -7.33 12.03 -8.83
CA PHE A 179 -6.71 10.72 -8.62
C PHE A 179 -5.73 10.75 -7.44
N PRO A 180 -5.48 9.61 -6.78
CA PRO A 180 -4.40 9.51 -5.81
C PRO A 180 -3.04 9.82 -6.44
N LYS A 181 -2.16 10.37 -5.61
CA LYS A 181 -0.85 10.84 -6.06
C LYS A 181 0.04 9.66 -6.45
N ALA A 182 0.81 9.83 -7.50
CA ALA A 182 1.73 8.80 -7.94
C ALA A 182 2.85 8.56 -6.91
N VAL A 183 3.23 7.30 -6.68
CA VAL A 183 4.25 6.88 -5.71
C VAL A 183 5.59 7.57 -5.92
N PRO A 184 6.13 7.73 -7.16
CA PRO A 184 7.36 8.49 -7.36
C PRO A 184 7.28 9.95 -6.88
N ASP A 185 6.11 10.58 -6.96
CA ASP A 185 5.91 11.96 -6.51
C ASP A 185 5.78 12.02 -4.99
N ILE A 186 5.17 11.00 -4.38
CA ILE A 186 5.10 10.85 -2.93
C ILE A 186 6.50 10.64 -2.35
N VAL A 187 7.29 9.71 -2.90
CA VAL A 187 8.68 9.47 -2.47
C VAL A 187 9.50 10.76 -2.51
N ARG A 188 9.37 11.56 -3.59
CA ARG A 188 10.06 12.86 -3.68
C ARG A 188 9.61 13.89 -2.64
N SER A 189 8.38 13.78 -2.13
CA SER A 189 7.86 14.70 -1.10
C SER A 189 8.36 14.41 0.32
N PHE A 190 9.00 13.25 0.54
CA PHE A 190 9.69 12.90 1.78
C PHE A 190 11.21 13.04 1.59
N SER A 191 11.69 14.26 1.39
CA SER A 191 13.10 14.55 1.16
C SER A 191 14.01 14.15 2.33
N GLU A 192 13.48 14.10 3.54
CA GLU A 192 14.16 13.63 4.74
C GLU A 192 14.40 12.11 4.76
N LEU A 193 13.81 11.38 3.81
CA LEU A 193 13.94 9.93 3.68
C LEU A 193 14.63 9.53 2.38
N VAL A 194 15.22 8.34 2.39
CA VAL A 194 15.77 7.68 1.20
C VAL A 194 15.19 6.28 1.08
N CYS A 195 14.67 5.96 -0.11
CA CYS A 195 14.11 4.66 -0.44
C CYS A 195 15.17 3.84 -1.19
N VAL A 196 15.58 2.73 -0.61
CA VAL A 196 16.71 1.93 -1.10
C VAL A 196 16.22 0.54 -1.49
N LYS A 197 16.52 0.15 -2.73
CA LYS A 197 16.35 -1.24 -3.19
C LYS A 197 17.68 -1.96 -3.06
N PHE A 198 17.72 -3.02 -2.28
CA PHE A 198 18.94 -3.81 -2.07
C PHE A 198 18.69 -5.31 -2.10
N SER A 199 19.76 -6.10 -2.24
CA SER A 199 19.74 -7.56 -2.19
C SER A 199 20.96 -8.11 -1.45
N LEU A 200 20.83 -9.33 -0.91
CA LEU A 200 21.95 -10.16 -0.45
C LEU A 200 22.47 -11.03 -1.60
N PRO A 201 23.65 -11.66 -1.48
CA PRO A 201 24.09 -12.66 -2.43
C PRO A 201 23.05 -13.77 -2.53
N GLU A 202 22.69 -14.15 -3.76
CA GLU A 202 21.68 -15.19 -4.06
C GLU A 202 20.25 -14.88 -3.56
N GLY A 203 20.03 -13.69 -2.98
CA GLY A 203 18.75 -13.24 -2.45
C GLY A 203 17.91 -12.46 -3.47
N GLY A 204 16.63 -12.31 -3.15
CA GLY A 204 15.74 -11.41 -3.88
C GLY A 204 16.02 -9.93 -3.59
N TRP A 205 15.45 -9.05 -4.42
CA TRP A 205 15.45 -7.62 -4.14
C TRP A 205 14.43 -7.24 -3.05
N HIS A 206 14.81 -6.32 -2.18
CA HIS A 206 14.03 -5.80 -1.07
C HIS A 206 14.08 -4.28 -1.04
N TRP A 207 12.97 -3.66 -0.65
CA TRP A 207 12.90 -2.22 -0.39
C TRP A 207 12.98 -1.93 1.10
N ARG A 208 13.75 -0.91 1.44
CA ARG A 208 13.82 -0.29 2.77
C ARG A 208 13.84 1.21 2.67
N VAL A 209 13.35 1.87 3.71
CA VAL A 209 13.36 3.33 3.80
C VAL A 209 14.15 3.72 5.04
N PHE A 210 15.06 4.67 4.87
CA PHE A 210 15.94 5.17 5.92
C PHE A 210 15.80 6.68 6.05
N ALA A 211 16.16 7.21 7.22
CA ALA A 211 16.44 8.64 7.35
C ALA A 211 17.64 8.99 6.46
N ARG A 212 17.48 10.01 5.63
CA ARG A 212 18.47 10.37 4.61
C ARG A 212 19.83 10.68 5.22
N GLU A 213 19.85 11.53 6.24
CA GLU A 213 21.09 11.96 6.92
C GLU A 213 21.91 10.77 7.43
N ASN A 214 21.27 9.85 8.15
CA ASN A 214 21.94 8.66 8.68
C ASN A 214 22.47 7.76 7.56
N TYR A 215 21.66 7.58 6.50
CA TYR A 215 22.01 6.72 5.40
C TYR A 215 23.14 7.28 4.54
N GLU A 216 23.15 8.58 4.29
CA GLU A 216 24.22 9.25 3.53
C GLU A 216 25.54 9.27 4.33
N ALA A 217 25.49 9.28 5.66
CA ALA A 217 26.66 9.18 6.52
C ALA A 217 27.29 7.77 6.51
N ASP A 218 26.49 6.71 6.66
CA ASP A 218 26.97 5.32 6.62
C ASP A 218 25.89 4.34 6.09
N PRO A 219 25.82 4.13 4.77
CA PRO A 219 24.83 3.24 4.15
C PRO A 219 24.92 1.80 4.66
N LEU A 220 26.13 1.32 4.94
CA LEU A 220 26.35 -0.06 5.37
C LEU A 220 25.88 -0.26 6.81
N ALA A 221 26.18 0.68 7.71
CA ALA A 221 25.69 0.62 9.07
C ALA A 221 24.17 0.63 9.13
N GLU A 222 23.49 1.48 8.34
CA GLU A 222 22.02 1.47 8.25
C GLU A 222 21.48 0.12 7.75
N LEU A 223 22.06 -0.46 6.71
CA LEU A 223 21.67 -1.78 6.20
C LEU A 223 21.89 -2.89 7.24
N LEU A 224 22.96 -2.81 8.03
CA LEU A 224 23.27 -3.75 9.11
C LEU A 224 22.36 -3.60 10.34
N LYS A 225 21.56 -2.53 10.46
CA LYS A 225 20.48 -2.47 11.48
C LYS A 225 19.37 -3.47 11.19
N ILE A 226 19.24 -3.92 9.95
CA ILE A 226 18.22 -4.89 9.55
C ILE A 226 18.63 -6.28 10.06
N LYS A 227 17.84 -6.85 10.99
CA LYS A 227 18.16 -8.10 11.71
C LYS A 227 18.64 -9.25 10.81
N TRP A 228 17.97 -9.48 9.68
CA TRP A 228 18.32 -10.58 8.77
C TRP A 228 19.55 -10.28 7.90
N VAL A 229 19.81 -9.00 7.58
CA VAL A 229 21.04 -8.57 6.90
C VAL A 229 22.23 -8.73 7.86
N LYS A 230 22.09 -8.24 9.10
CA LYS A 230 23.08 -8.42 10.16
C LYS A 230 23.44 -9.89 10.35
N LYS A 231 22.44 -10.75 10.43
CA LYS A 231 22.63 -12.21 10.57
C LYS A 231 23.38 -12.81 9.38
N ALA A 232 23.10 -12.34 8.15
CA ALA A 232 23.77 -12.85 6.96
C ALA A 232 25.23 -12.39 6.83
N ALA A 233 25.52 -11.20 7.37
CA ALA A 233 26.84 -10.56 7.41
C ALA A 233 27.75 -11.05 8.55
N ASP A 234 27.21 -11.80 9.52
CA ASP A 234 27.94 -12.17 10.74
C ASP A 234 29.23 -12.95 10.42
N GLY A 235 30.35 -12.45 10.93
CA GLY A 235 31.70 -13.02 10.70
C GLY A 235 32.27 -12.84 9.28
N LYS A 236 31.64 -12.05 8.40
CA LYS A 236 32.07 -11.86 7.00
C LYS A 236 32.51 -10.42 6.72
N ILE A 237 33.34 -10.25 5.70
CA ILE A 237 33.66 -8.92 5.18
C ILE A 237 32.51 -8.47 4.28
N VAL A 238 31.88 -7.35 4.60
CA VAL A 238 30.73 -6.84 3.85
C VAL A 238 31.16 -5.69 2.94
N ARG A 239 30.71 -5.73 1.68
CA ARG A 239 30.89 -4.66 0.71
C ARG A 239 29.56 -4.30 0.05
N LEU A 240 29.41 -3.04 -0.35
CA LEU A 240 28.27 -2.57 -1.12
C LEU A 240 28.69 -2.34 -2.56
N GLU A 241 27.94 -2.91 -3.50
CA GLU A 241 28.10 -2.69 -4.93
C GLU A 241 26.86 -2.04 -5.51
N SER A 242 27.05 -0.97 -6.29
CA SER A 242 25.96 -0.30 -7.00
C SER A 242 25.63 -1.04 -8.30
N HIS A 243 24.35 -1.31 -8.52
CA HIS A 243 23.82 -1.96 -9.72
C HIS A 243 22.54 -1.27 -10.19
N GLU A 244 22.62 -0.49 -11.27
CA GLU A 244 21.45 0.16 -11.91
C GLU A 244 20.52 0.89 -10.91
N ASN A 245 21.08 1.73 -10.05
CA ASN A 245 20.37 2.45 -8.97
C ASN A 245 19.83 1.57 -7.84
N ARG A 246 20.37 0.36 -7.67
CA ARG A 246 20.11 -0.57 -6.57
C ARG A 246 21.42 -0.97 -5.91
N LEU A 247 21.35 -1.58 -4.73
CA LEU A 247 22.53 -2.01 -3.99
C LEU A 247 22.60 -3.52 -3.81
N LYS A 248 23.74 -4.11 -4.14
CA LYS A 248 24.04 -5.50 -3.83
C LYS A 248 24.98 -5.52 -2.63
N ILE A 249 24.57 -6.22 -1.58
CA ILE A 249 25.42 -6.51 -0.43
C ILE A 249 26.23 -7.76 -0.81
N CYS A 250 27.56 -7.65 -0.82
CA CYS A 250 28.47 -8.73 -1.14
C CYS A 250 29.20 -9.17 0.14
N PHE A 251 29.45 -10.47 0.26
CA PHE A 251 30.18 -11.06 1.38
C PHE A 251 31.46 -11.72 0.87
N ALA A 252 32.57 -11.46 1.56
CA ALA A 252 33.86 -12.12 1.36
C ALA A 252 34.31 -12.80 2.65
#